data_AF-A0A2P7TEJ9-F1
#
_entry.id   AF-A0A2P7TEJ9-F1
#
_cell.length_a   1.000
_cell.length_b   1.000
_cell.length_c   1.000
_cell.angle_alpha   90.00
_cell.angle_beta   90.00
_cell.angle_gamma   90.00
#
_symmetry.space_group_name_H-M   'P 1'
#
loop_
_entity.id
_entity.type
_entity.pdbx_description
1 polymer ?
#
loop_
_entity_poly.entity_id
_entity_poly.type
_entity_poly.pdbx_seq_one_letter_code
_entity_poly.pdbx_strand_id
1 'polypeptide(L)'
;MENNNRKVILYIAASLDGYIAKPDDDLSFLSLVEQAGEDYGYNRFIETVDTLVLGRKTYDWVVKQAGQFPTHGKTVYVVTQTARPPLGNIQFYTGSPQTLIAALKSQPGQNIFIDGGAQLVNSLLQHRLIEEFIISVIPVLLGGGISLFTAGQPEQRLQLLACQQYNIGLVQLHYRLAGNN
;
A
#
# COMPACT_ATOMS: atom_id res chain seq x y z
N MET A 1 -18.17 -12.68 20.32
CA MET A 1 -17.85 -11.32 19.84
C MET A 1 -16.74 -11.50 18.84
N GLU A 2 -17.02 -11.34 17.55
CA GLU A 2 -15.98 -11.45 16.51
C GLU A 2 -14.91 -10.40 16.79
N ASN A 3 -13.66 -10.85 16.77
CA ASN A 3 -12.53 -10.02 17.14
C ASN A 3 -12.36 -8.94 16.06
N ASN A 4 -12.80 -7.72 16.38
CA ASN A 4 -12.95 -6.59 15.46
C ASN A 4 -11.60 -5.93 15.13
N ASN A 5 -10.60 -6.73 14.76
CA ASN A 5 -9.23 -6.27 14.58
C ASN A 5 -8.84 -6.25 13.11
N ARG A 6 -9.47 -5.34 12.36
CA ARG A 6 -9.11 -5.04 10.97
C ARG A 6 -7.69 -4.49 10.93
N LYS A 7 -6.75 -5.25 10.36
CA LYS A 7 -5.36 -4.80 10.27
C LYS A 7 -5.17 -3.81 9.14
N VAL A 8 -4.31 -2.82 9.33
CA VAL A 8 -3.86 -1.91 8.29
C VAL A 8 -2.57 -2.44 7.68
N ILE A 9 -2.62 -2.83 6.40
CA ILE A 9 -1.52 -3.53 5.72
C ILE A 9 -1.05 -2.71 4.53
N LEU A 10 0.23 -2.35 4.52
CA LEU A 10 0.91 -1.82 3.33
C LEU A 10 1.40 -3.01 2.50
N TYR A 11 0.99 -3.09 1.24
CA TYR A 11 1.52 -4.06 0.27
C TYR A 11 2.07 -3.27 -0.92
N ILE A 12 3.38 -3.26 -1.11
CA ILE A 12 4.02 -2.35 -2.08
C ILE A 12 5.33 -2.90 -2.64
N ALA A 13 5.64 -2.55 -3.88
CA ALA A 13 6.96 -2.79 -4.47
C ALA A 13 7.82 -1.52 -4.41
N ALA A 14 9.11 -1.68 -4.12
CA ALA A 14 10.08 -0.57 -4.11
C ALA A 14 11.45 -1.04 -4.60
N SER A 15 12.26 -0.13 -5.12
CA SER A 15 13.67 -0.36 -5.37
C SER A 15 14.44 -0.64 -4.07
N LEU A 16 15.67 -1.14 -4.18
CA LEU A 16 16.53 -1.43 -3.02
C LEU A 16 16.82 -0.19 -2.16
N ASP A 17 16.90 0.98 -2.79
CA ASP A 17 17.06 2.29 -2.14
C ASP A 17 15.73 2.97 -1.79
N GLY A 18 14.60 2.26 -1.86
CA GLY A 18 13.33 2.66 -1.26
C GLY A 18 12.46 3.59 -2.11
N TYR A 19 12.61 3.58 -3.44
CA TYR A 19 11.76 4.34 -4.36
C TYR A 19 10.64 3.47 -4.95
N ILE A 20 9.42 4.00 -4.98
CA ILE A 20 8.22 3.32 -5.52
C ILE A 20 7.89 3.76 -6.95
N ALA A 21 8.53 4.82 -7.42
CA ALA A 21 8.50 5.27 -8.80
C ALA A 21 9.80 6.03 -9.09
N LYS A 22 10.23 6.00 -10.35
CA LYS A 22 11.26 6.90 -10.88
C LYS A 22 10.69 8.33 -11.02
N PRO A 23 11.49 9.32 -11.45
CA PRO A 23 10.94 10.62 -11.86
C PRO A 23 9.78 10.48 -12.86
N ASP A 24 8.88 11.47 -12.86
CA ASP A 24 7.71 11.52 -13.75
C ASP A 24 6.73 10.34 -13.62
N ASP A 25 6.61 9.76 -12.42
CA ASP A 25 5.72 8.64 -12.10
C ASP A 25 6.00 7.36 -12.94
N ASP A 26 7.26 7.16 -13.37
CA ASP A 26 7.67 6.03 -14.20
C ASP A 26 7.92 4.75 -13.35
N LEU A 27 7.16 3.69 -13.67
CA LEU A 27 7.21 2.39 -13.00
C LEU A 27 7.93 1.30 -13.80
N SER A 28 8.60 1.62 -14.90
CA SER A 28 9.24 0.63 -15.78
C SER A 28 10.33 -0.21 -15.11
N PHE A 29 10.85 0.19 -13.95
CA PHE A 29 11.78 -0.65 -13.19
C PHE A 29 11.11 -1.93 -12.63
N LEU A 30 9.79 -1.97 -12.52
CA LEU A 30 9.04 -3.16 -12.10
C LEU A 30 9.12 -4.28 -13.15
N SER A 31 9.35 -3.98 -14.43
CA SER A 31 9.46 -5.01 -15.48
C SER A 31 10.69 -5.90 -15.33
N LEU A 32 11.70 -5.47 -14.54
CA LEU A 32 12.87 -6.28 -14.19
C LEU A 32 12.49 -7.59 -13.49
N VAL A 33 11.34 -7.59 -12.83
CA VAL A 33 10.80 -8.74 -12.10
C VAL A 33 9.48 -9.22 -12.72
N GLU A 34 9.14 -8.85 -13.94
CA GLU A 34 7.93 -9.38 -14.56
C GLU A 34 8.18 -10.81 -15.05
N GLN A 35 7.34 -11.74 -14.60
CA GLN A 35 7.42 -13.15 -14.98
C GLN A 35 6.03 -13.69 -15.28
N ALA A 36 5.88 -14.37 -16.42
CA ALA A 36 4.61 -14.97 -16.80
C ALA A 36 4.13 -15.97 -15.74
N GLY A 37 2.88 -15.80 -15.29
CA GLY A 37 2.24 -16.67 -14.29
C GLY A 37 2.64 -16.40 -12.84
N GLU A 38 3.47 -15.41 -12.57
CA GLU A 38 3.86 -15.00 -11.21
C GLU A 38 3.15 -13.72 -10.80
N ASP A 39 2.46 -13.75 -9.65
CA ASP A 39 1.74 -12.60 -9.08
C ASP A 39 2.35 -12.14 -7.75
N TYR A 40 3.44 -12.77 -7.32
CA TYR A 40 4.16 -12.52 -6.07
C TYR A 40 3.28 -12.62 -4.83
N GLY A 41 2.23 -13.45 -4.88
CA GLY A 41 1.28 -13.65 -3.79
C GLY A 41 0.16 -12.61 -3.74
N TYR A 42 0.04 -11.73 -4.73
CA TYR A 42 -0.96 -10.67 -4.74
C TYR A 42 -2.40 -11.22 -4.69
N ASN A 43 -2.74 -12.26 -5.44
CA ASN A 43 -4.10 -12.83 -5.41
C ASN A 43 -4.43 -13.42 -4.03
N ARG A 44 -3.48 -14.07 -3.37
CA ARG A 44 -3.68 -14.55 -2.01
C ARG A 44 -3.86 -13.37 -1.03
N PHE A 45 -3.08 -12.31 -1.19
CA PHE A 45 -3.20 -11.12 -0.34
C PHE A 45 -4.53 -10.41 -0.53
N ILE A 46 -4.96 -10.18 -1.77
CA ILE A 46 -6.17 -9.42 -2.09
C ILE A 46 -7.42 -10.14 -1.54
N GLU A 47 -7.42 -11.47 -1.40
CA GLU A 47 -8.49 -12.22 -0.75
C GLU A 47 -8.64 -11.93 0.76
N THR A 48 -7.57 -11.47 1.44
CA THR A 48 -7.57 -11.20 2.88
C THR A 48 -8.09 -9.82 3.27
N VAL A 49 -8.43 -8.99 2.29
CA VAL A 49 -8.84 -7.59 2.47
C VAL A 49 -10.21 -7.37 1.85
N ASP A 50 -10.99 -6.45 2.41
CA ASP A 50 -12.27 -6.02 1.85
C ASP A 50 -12.31 -4.52 1.51
N THR A 51 -11.24 -3.80 1.87
CA THR A 51 -11.15 -2.34 1.73
C THR A 51 -9.77 -1.95 1.23
N LEU A 52 -9.74 -1.11 0.21
CA LEU A 52 -8.55 -0.46 -0.31
C LEU A 52 -8.57 1.02 0.07
N VAL A 53 -7.42 1.56 0.44
CA VAL A 53 -7.23 2.99 0.67
C VAL A 53 -6.04 3.45 -0.15
N LEU A 54 -6.27 4.47 -0.98
CA LEU A 54 -5.23 5.07 -1.80
C LEU A 54 -5.35 6.58 -1.93
N GLY A 55 -4.25 7.25 -2.25
CA GLY A 55 -4.22 8.67 -2.58
C GLY A 55 -4.68 8.94 -4.02
N ARG A 56 -5.25 10.12 -4.24
CA ARG A 56 -5.73 10.57 -5.55
C ARG A 56 -4.71 10.41 -6.69
N LYS A 57 -3.42 10.71 -6.46
CA LYS A 57 -2.40 10.60 -7.52
C LYS A 57 -2.26 9.17 -8.05
N THR A 58 -2.24 8.18 -7.15
CA THR A 58 -2.21 6.77 -7.52
C THR A 58 -3.47 6.39 -8.29
N TYR A 59 -4.65 6.80 -7.79
CA TYR A 59 -5.92 6.55 -8.47
C TYR A 59 -5.94 7.11 -9.90
N ASP A 60 -5.63 8.40 -10.05
CA ASP A 60 -5.63 9.08 -11.35
C ASP A 60 -4.58 8.46 -12.30
N TRP A 61 -3.41 8.05 -11.79
CA TRP A 61 -2.38 7.36 -12.57
C TRP A 61 -2.88 6.01 -13.09
N VAL A 62 -3.46 5.16 -12.22
CA VAL A 62 -3.99 3.84 -12.62
C VAL A 62 -5.11 4.00 -13.64
N VAL A 63 -6.04 4.92 -13.43
CA VAL A 63 -7.12 5.19 -14.40
C VAL A 63 -6.55 5.63 -15.76
N LYS A 64 -5.50 6.44 -15.77
CA LYS A 64 -4.84 6.86 -17.02
C LYS A 64 -4.19 5.68 -17.77
N GLN A 65 -3.58 4.74 -17.04
CA GLN A 65 -2.88 3.60 -17.65
C GLN A 65 -3.80 2.44 -18.05
N ALA A 66 -4.79 2.13 -17.20
CA ALA A 66 -5.63 0.94 -17.33
C ALA A 66 -7.09 1.26 -17.72
N GLY A 67 -7.44 2.54 -17.90
CA GLY A 67 -8.80 3.01 -18.22
C GLY A 67 -9.76 3.04 -17.02
N GLN A 68 -9.55 2.18 -16.03
CA GLN A 68 -10.31 2.15 -14.78
C GLN A 68 -9.45 1.64 -13.61
N PHE A 69 -9.89 1.94 -12.39
CA PHE A 69 -9.25 1.40 -11.19
C PHE A 69 -9.80 -0.01 -10.89
N PRO A 70 -8.96 -1.04 -10.74
CA PRO A 70 -9.41 -2.39 -10.42
C PRO A 70 -9.84 -2.46 -8.95
N THR A 71 -11.16 -2.48 -8.71
CA THR A 71 -11.70 -2.53 -7.34
C THR A 71 -11.63 -3.91 -6.71
N HIS A 72 -11.47 -4.97 -7.52
CA HIS A 72 -11.55 -6.37 -7.09
C HIS A 72 -12.85 -6.71 -6.33
N GLY A 73 -13.95 -5.98 -6.61
CA GLY A 73 -15.22 -6.12 -5.88
C GLY A 73 -15.21 -5.58 -4.46
N LYS A 74 -14.15 -4.88 -4.05
CA LYS A 74 -13.93 -4.35 -2.70
C LYS A 74 -14.32 -2.88 -2.62
N THR A 75 -14.49 -2.38 -1.40
CA THR A 75 -14.68 -0.94 -1.17
C THR A 75 -13.36 -0.21 -1.36
N VAL A 76 -13.34 0.88 -2.13
CA VAL A 76 -12.14 1.66 -2.40
C VAL A 76 -12.31 3.08 -1.87
N TYR A 77 -11.40 3.55 -1.02
CA TYR A 77 -11.36 4.93 -0.56
C TYR A 77 -10.20 5.69 -1.21
N VAL A 78 -10.56 6.67 -2.04
CA VAL A 78 -9.59 7.60 -2.65
C VAL A 78 -9.49 8.85 -1.78
N VAL A 79 -8.39 8.99 -1.04
CA VAL A 79 -8.10 10.18 -0.22
C VAL A 79 -7.68 11.34 -1.13
N THR A 80 -8.42 12.45 -1.05
CA THR A 80 -8.29 13.61 -1.94
C THR A 80 -8.68 14.90 -1.22
N GLN A 81 -8.10 16.04 -1.59
CA GLN A 81 -8.57 17.34 -1.07
C GLN A 81 -9.81 17.88 -1.81
N THR A 82 -10.10 17.32 -2.99
CA THR A 82 -11.21 17.75 -3.85
C THR A 82 -12.35 16.75 -3.74
N ALA A 83 -13.52 17.21 -3.31
CA ALA A 83 -14.72 16.39 -3.28
C ALA A 83 -15.09 15.91 -4.70
N ARG A 84 -15.48 14.63 -4.80
CA ARG A 84 -15.99 14.00 -6.01
C ARG A 84 -17.15 13.07 -5.60
N PRO A 85 -18.18 12.90 -6.43
CA PRO A 85 -19.24 11.93 -6.16
C PRO A 85 -18.66 10.50 -6.17
N PRO A 86 -19.24 9.57 -5.41
CA PRO A 86 -18.83 8.16 -5.44
C PRO A 86 -19.06 7.54 -6.83
N LEU A 87 -18.26 6.52 -7.16
CA LEU A 87 -18.33 5.79 -8.42
C LEU A 87 -18.32 4.29 -8.14
N GLY A 88 -19.51 3.67 -8.13
CA GLY A 88 -19.66 2.25 -7.77
C GLY A 88 -19.10 2.00 -6.36
N ASN A 89 -18.09 1.13 -6.26
CA ASN A 89 -17.43 0.81 -4.98
C ASN A 89 -16.40 1.87 -4.54
N ILE A 90 -16.16 2.91 -5.33
CA ILE A 90 -15.16 3.94 -5.06
C ILE A 90 -15.81 5.11 -4.33
N GLN A 91 -15.25 5.44 -3.16
CA GLN A 91 -15.61 6.55 -2.30
C GLN A 91 -14.47 7.58 -2.31
N PHE A 92 -14.76 8.83 -2.68
CA PHE A 92 -13.78 9.91 -2.58
C PHE A 92 -13.88 10.57 -1.21
N TYR A 93 -12.82 10.49 -0.43
CA TYR A 93 -12.78 10.93 0.97
C TYR A 93 -11.91 12.17 1.14
N THR A 94 -12.48 13.22 1.73
CA THR A 94 -11.83 14.53 1.92
C THR A 94 -11.33 14.80 3.34
N GLY A 95 -11.60 13.89 4.27
CA GLY A 95 -11.06 13.96 5.62
C GLY A 95 -9.61 13.48 5.70
N SER A 96 -9.08 13.44 6.92
CA SER A 96 -7.72 12.97 7.18
C SER A 96 -7.62 11.42 7.10
N PRO A 97 -6.51 10.86 6.57
CA PRO A 97 -6.28 9.42 6.56
C PRO A 97 -6.46 8.75 7.93
N GLN A 98 -6.06 9.42 9.00
CA GLN A 98 -6.13 8.94 10.38
C GLN A 98 -7.58 8.72 10.82
N THR A 99 -8.45 9.70 10.53
CA THR A 99 -9.88 9.61 10.85
C THR A 99 -10.55 8.52 10.02
N LEU A 100 -10.18 8.39 8.74
CA LEU A 100 -10.68 7.31 7.89
C LEU A 100 -10.29 5.94 8.46
N ILE A 101 -9.02 5.73 8.76
CA ILE A 101 -8.53 4.45 9.31
C ILE A 101 -9.20 4.14 10.65
N ALA A 102 -9.32 5.12 11.55
CA ALA A 102 -10.02 4.94 12.82
C ALA A 102 -11.49 4.54 12.63
N ALA A 103 -12.19 5.18 11.69
CA ALA A 103 -13.57 4.86 11.36
C ALA A 103 -13.70 3.47 10.71
N LEU A 104 -12.77 3.08 9.84
CA LEU A 104 -12.78 1.75 9.22
C LEU A 104 -12.51 0.65 10.24
N LYS A 105 -11.55 0.85 11.16
CA LYS A 105 -11.23 -0.12 12.21
C LYS A 105 -12.34 -0.30 13.24
N SER A 106 -13.26 0.66 13.39
CA SER A 106 -14.40 0.53 14.30
C SER A 106 -15.57 -0.29 13.72
N GLN A 107 -15.55 -0.56 12.41
CA GLN A 107 -16.57 -1.36 11.73
C GLN A 107 -16.13 -2.82 11.60
N PRO A 108 -17.08 -3.78 11.53
CA PRO A 108 -16.75 -5.15 11.15
C PRO A 108 -16.22 -5.22 9.72
N GLY A 109 -15.34 -6.18 9.47
CA GLY A 109 -14.75 -6.40 8.14
C GLY A 109 -13.42 -7.13 8.18
N GLN A 110 -12.83 -7.29 7.01
CA GLN A 110 -11.50 -7.85 6.80
C GLN A 110 -10.41 -6.77 6.88
N ASN A 111 -9.18 -7.10 6.50
CA ASN A 111 -8.07 -6.17 6.56
C ASN A 111 -8.22 -5.00 5.58
N ILE A 112 -7.49 -3.93 5.85
CA ILE A 112 -7.45 -2.69 5.08
C ILE A 112 -6.13 -2.64 4.31
N PHE A 113 -6.20 -2.65 2.99
CA PHE A 113 -5.03 -2.53 2.11
C PHE A 113 -4.71 -1.06 1.84
N ILE A 114 -3.51 -0.63 2.21
CA ILE A 114 -2.93 0.65 1.81
C ILE A 114 -2.12 0.45 0.52
N ASP A 115 -2.71 0.82 -0.61
CA ASP A 115 -2.11 0.70 -1.95
C ASP A 115 -1.12 1.84 -2.26
N GLY A 116 -1.18 2.91 -1.46
CA GLY A 116 -0.30 4.07 -1.56
C GLY A 116 -1.01 5.30 -2.15
N GLY A 117 -0.35 6.29 -2.72
CA GLY A 117 1.09 6.44 -2.88
C GLY A 117 1.78 7.07 -1.66
N ALA A 118 3.02 7.50 -1.88
CA ALA A 118 3.93 7.94 -0.83
C ALA A 118 3.32 8.94 0.16
N GLN A 119 2.52 9.91 -0.27
CA GLN A 119 1.93 10.89 0.66
C GLN A 119 0.98 10.25 1.68
N LEU A 120 0.13 9.31 1.24
CA LEU A 120 -0.77 8.57 2.13
C LEU A 120 0.04 7.70 3.08
N VAL A 121 0.98 6.91 2.55
CA VAL A 121 1.82 6.00 3.35
C VAL A 121 2.61 6.79 4.40
N ASN A 122 3.28 7.87 4.01
CA ASN A 122 4.05 8.70 4.93
C ASN A 122 3.16 9.35 6.00
N SER A 123 1.93 9.75 5.67
CA SER A 123 0.98 10.26 6.66
C SER A 123 0.62 9.17 7.68
N LEU A 124 0.34 7.93 7.25
CA LEU A 124 -0.01 6.85 8.16
C LEU A 124 1.18 6.39 9.02
N LEU A 125 2.40 6.40 8.46
CA LEU A 125 3.65 6.10 9.18
C LEU A 125 3.90 7.10 10.32
N GLN A 126 3.66 8.39 10.10
CA GLN A 126 3.82 9.43 11.14
C GLN A 126 2.94 9.16 12.37
N HIS A 127 1.79 8.52 12.17
CA HIS A 127 0.85 8.18 13.25
C HIS A 127 0.94 6.71 13.68
N ARG A 128 1.92 5.95 13.21
CA ARG A 128 2.12 4.51 13.50
C ARG A 128 0.85 3.68 13.23
N LEU A 129 0.14 4.01 12.15
CA LEU A 129 -1.15 3.39 11.83
C LEU A 129 -1.04 2.14 10.94
N ILE A 130 0.11 1.90 10.30
CA ILE A 130 0.37 0.69 9.51
C ILE A 130 0.86 -0.40 10.46
N GLU A 131 0.15 -1.53 10.48
CA GLU A 131 0.41 -2.65 11.40
C GLU A 131 1.27 -3.74 10.75
N GLU A 132 1.10 -3.95 9.44
CA GLU A 132 1.89 -4.90 8.67
C GLU A 132 2.42 -4.28 7.37
N PHE A 133 3.61 -4.70 6.98
CA PHE A 133 4.34 -4.23 5.82
C PHE A 133 4.72 -5.44 4.98
N ILE A 134 4.19 -5.53 3.77
CA ILE A 134 4.57 -6.51 2.76
C ILE A 134 5.29 -5.72 1.66
N ILE A 135 6.61 -5.76 1.67
CA ILE A 135 7.46 -4.96 0.79
C ILE A 135 8.19 -5.89 -0.17
N SER A 136 7.86 -5.78 -1.45
CA SER A 136 8.60 -6.42 -2.54
C SER A 136 9.78 -5.55 -2.96
N VAL A 137 10.99 -5.96 -2.62
CA VAL A 137 12.22 -5.26 -2.97
C VAL A 137 12.68 -5.69 -4.36
N ILE A 138 12.69 -4.75 -5.29
CA ILE A 138 13.16 -4.93 -6.66
C ILE A 138 14.69 -4.78 -6.67
N PRO A 139 15.44 -5.68 -7.35
CA PRO A 139 16.91 -5.71 -7.31
C PRO A 139 17.54 -4.60 -8.19
N VAL A 140 17.24 -3.34 -7.87
CA VAL A 140 17.71 -2.14 -8.58
C VAL A 140 17.91 -0.98 -7.61
N LEU A 141 18.90 -0.14 -7.88
CA LEU A 141 19.07 1.18 -7.27
C LEU A 141 18.59 2.24 -8.27
N LEU A 142 17.64 3.07 -7.88
CA LEU A 142 17.12 4.13 -8.76
C LEU A 142 17.85 5.46 -8.57
N GLY A 143 18.41 5.71 -7.40
CA GLY A 143 19.10 6.94 -7.03
C GLY A 143 18.21 8.19 -6.91
N GLY A 144 16.92 8.08 -7.23
CA GLY A 144 15.96 9.17 -7.22
C GLY A 144 14.57 8.77 -7.68
N GLY A 145 13.59 9.62 -7.38
CA GLY A 145 12.19 9.42 -7.71
C GLY A 145 11.29 9.62 -6.50
N ILE A 146 10.16 8.91 -6.47
CA ILE A 146 9.19 8.97 -5.38
C ILE A 146 9.61 7.99 -4.29
N SER A 147 10.15 8.51 -3.19
CA SER A 147 10.56 7.69 -2.05
C SER A 147 9.35 7.20 -1.26
N LEU A 148 9.38 5.91 -0.87
CA LEU A 148 8.39 5.33 0.03
C LEU A 148 8.46 5.95 1.43
N PHE A 149 9.68 6.09 1.95
CA PHE A 149 9.97 6.54 3.30
C PHE A 149 10.69 7.89 3.27
N THR A 150 10.03 8.94 3.74
CA THR A 150 10.65 10.27 3.82
C THR A 150 11.40 10.47 5.14
N ALA A 151 12.29 11.47 5.19
CA ALA A 151 12.92 11.88 6.45
C ALA A 151 11.88 12.35 7.48
N GLY A 152 12.22 12.27 8.76
CA GLY A 152 11.37 12.73 9.87
C GLY A 152 10.28 11.74 10.29
N GLN A 153 10.29 10.51 9.79
CA GLN A 153 9.40 9.45 10.28
C GLN A 153 9.81 9.03 11.71
N PRO A 154 8.83 8.73 12.60
CA PRO A 154 9.13 8.24 13.93
C PRO A 154 9.78 6.86 13.84
N GLU A 155 10.79 6.61 14.67
CA GLU A 155 11.41 5.30 14.79
C GLU A 155 10.37 4.25 15.23
N GLN A 156 10.34 3.14 14.52
CA GLN A 156 9.40 2.03 14.74
C GLN A 156 10.17 0.71 14.68
N ARG A 157 10.03 -0.10 15.73
CA ARG A 157 10.61 -1.44 15.76
C ARG A 157 9.68 -2.38 15.00
N LEU A 158 10.24 -3.15 14.08
CA LEU A 158 9.53 -4.14 13.29
C LEU A 158 9.98 -5.55 13.65
N GLN A 159 9.07 -6.51 13.55
CA GLN A 159 9.37 -7.93 13.63
C GLN A 159 9.19 -8.57 12.25
N LEU A 160 10.23 -9.25 11.75
CA LEU A 160 10.13 -10.05 10.54
C LEU A 160 9.20 -11.25 10.80
N LEU A 161 8.18 -11.38 9.97
CA LEU A 161 7.23 -12.50 9.98
C LEU A 161 7.56 -13.52 8.89
N ALA A 162 7.89 -13.05 7.69
CA ALA A 162 8.29 -13.89 6.58
C ALA A 162 9.25 -13.15 5.65
N CYS A 163 10.11 -13.91 4.98
CA CYS A 163 11.00 -13.45 3.92
C CYS A 163 10.94 -14.49 2.81
N GLN A 164 10.56 -14.05 1.60
CA GLN A 164 10.49 -14.93 0.44
C GLN A 164 11.34 -14.36 -0.69
N GLN A 165 12.28 -15.16 -1.17
CA GLN A 165 13.07 -14.88 -2.35
C GLN A 165 12.41 -15.52 -3.57
N TYR A 166 12.38 -14.79 -4.68
CA TYR A 166 11.92 -15.28 -5.99
C TYR A 166 13.11 -15.40 -6.95
N ASN A 167 12.93 -16.19 -8.02
CA ASN A 167 14.02 -16.62 -8.90
C ASN A 167 14.79 -15.48 -9.60
N ILE A 168 14.13 -14.36 -9.85
CA ILE A 168 14.70 -13.20 -10.58
C ILE A 168 15.15 -12.07 -9.64
N GLY A 169 15.43 -12.40 -8.38
CA GLY A 169 16.08 -11.51 -7.42
C GLY A 169 15.15 -10.62 -6.62
N LEU A 170 13.83 -10.64 -6.89
CA LEU A 170 12.85 -10.02 -6.00
C LEU A 170 12.87 -10.71 -4.63
N VAL A 171 12.93 -9.90 -3.57
CA VAL A 171 12.75 -10.38 -2.20
C VAL A 171 11.53 -9.70 -1.61
N GLN A 172 10.55 -10.49 -1.18
CA GLN A 172 9.38 -9.99 -0.46
C GLN A 172 9.58 -10.17 1.04
N LEU A 173 9.48 -9.06 1.76
CA LEU A 173 9.62 -9.01 3.21
C LEU A 173 8.26 -8.72 3.84
N HIS A 174 7.84 -9.55 4.77
CA HIS A 174 6.64 -9.33 5.58
C HIS A 174 7.05 -9.01 7.01
N TYR A 175 6.77 -7.78 7.43
CA TYR A 175 6.99 -7.30 8.79
C TYR A 175 5.67 -6.97 9.47
N ARG A 176 5.67 -7.02 10.80
CA ARG A 176 4.67 -6.36 11.65
C ARG A 176 5.31 -5.33 12.55
N LEU A 177 4.54 -4.32 12.93
CA LEU A 177 4.92 -3.42 14.03
C LEU A 177 5.12 -4.26 15.30
N ALA A 178 6.28 -4.11 15.95
CA ALA A 178 6.54 -4.78 17.22
C ALA A 178 5.69 -4.14 18.33
N GLY A 179 5.08 -4.97 19.19
CA GLY A 179 4.47 -4.46 20.41
C GLY A 179 5.51 -3.79 21.30
N ASN A 180 5.14 -2.73 22.00
CA ASN A 180 5.96 -2.19 23.07
C ASN A 180 6.02 -3.25 24.18
N ASN A 181 7.18 -3.87 24.37
CA ASN A 181 7.48 -4.61 25.62
C ASN A 181 7.67 -3.62 26.76
#